data_AF-A0A935E4P4-F1
#
_entry.id   AF-A0A935E4P4-F1
#
_cell.length_a   1.000
_cell.length_b   1.000
_cell.length_c   1.000
_cell.angle_alpha   90.00
_cell.angle_beta   90.00
_cell.angle_gamma   90.00
#
_symmetry.space_group_name_H-M   'P 1'
#
loop_
_entity.id
_entity.type
_entity.pdbx_description
1 polymer ?
#
loop_
_entity_poly.entity_id
_entity_poly.type
_entity_poly.pdbx_seq_one_letter_code
_entity_poly.pdbx_strand_id
1 'polypeptide(L)'
;MNASLKYSVAKKAIKDFADLKPDPIYLGELMLYLPELASRYTSEFGDMAEQYYTSAENNFEAALKFISKHGLLAHFKDQAKRCVTYAKPCGYGFSEMMEEIYDSYYIE
;
A
#
# COMPACT_ATOMS: atom_id res chain seq x y z
N MET A 1 11.86 -23.36 -2.00
CA MET A 1 11.23 -22.57 -3.09
C MET A 1 11.77 -21.15 -3.00
N ASN A 2 12.63 -20.72 -3.93
CA ASN A 2 13.12 -19.33 -3.99
C ASN A 2 12.15 -18.50 -4.85
N ALA A 3 10.95 -18.21 -4.31
CA ALA A 3 10.11 -17.17 -4.88
C ALA A 3 10.59 -15.84 -4.30
N SER A 4 11.37 -15.07 -5.07
CA SER A 4 11.71 -13.71 -4.67
C SER A 4 10.48 -12.80 -4.76
N LEU A 5 10.36 -11.86 -3.84
CA LEU A 5 9.31 -10.83 -3.90
C LEU A 5 9.62 -9.88 -5.06
N LYS A 6 8.83 -9.98 -6.14
CA LYS A 6 9.06 -9.23 -7.38
C LYS A 6 8.25 -7.94 -7.44
N TYR A 7 8.53 -7.00 -6.53
CA TYR A 7 7.87 -5.68 -6.52
C TYR A 7 7.97 -4.95 -7.87
N SER A 8 9.09 -5.08 -8.57
CA SER A 8 9.27 -4.49 -9.90
C SER A 8 8.23 -4.98 -10.90
N VAL A 9 7.84 -6.26 -10.84
CA VAL A 9 6.80 -6.83 -11.70
C VAL A 9 5.42 -6.28 -11.32
N ALA A 10 5.09 -6.23 -10.04
CA ALA A 10 3.82 -5.66 -9.58
C ALA A 10 3.68 -4.16 -9.93
N LYS A 11 4.73 -3.37 -9.69
CA LYS A 11 4.77 -1.95 -10.05
C LYS A 11 4.64 -1.74 -11.56
N LYS A 12 5.26 -2.63 -12.37
CA LYS A 12 5.08 -2.61 -13.82
C LYS A 12 3.64 -2.90 -14.23
N ALA A 13 2.99 -3.90 -13.64
CA ALA A 13 1.59 -4.20 -13.93
C ALA A 13 0.65 -3.03 -13.61
N ILE A 14 0.86 -2.35 -12.47
CA ILE A 14 0.10 -1.14 -12.10
C ILE A 14 0.33 -0.03 -13.13
N LYS A 15 1.60 0.19 -13.54
CA LYS A 15 1.93 1.20 -14.55
C LYS A 15 1.28 0.89 -15.90
N ASP A 16 1.43 -0.35 -16.40
CA ASP A 16 0.85 -0.77 -17.66
C ASP A 16 -0.67 -0.63 -17.64
N PHE A 17 -1.32 -0.92 -16.50
CA PHE A 17 -2.75 -0.69 -16.32
C PHE A 17 -3.11 0.80 -16.33
N ALA A 18 -2.33 1.65 -15.65
CA ALA A 18 -2.53 3.10 -15.65
C ALA A 18 -2.44 3.71 -17.06
N ASP A 19 -1.54 3.19 -17.91
CA ASP A 19 -1.38 3.62 -19.30
C ASP A 19 -2.64 3.37 -20.17
N LEU A 20 -3.48 2.41 -19.77
CA LEU A 20 -4.79 2.15 -20.40
C LEU A 20 -5.86 3.18 -20.01
N LYS A 21 -5.55 4.13 -19.12
CA LYS A 21 -6.46 5.16 -18.59
C LYS A 21 -7.79 4.57 -18.05
N PRO A 22 -7.72 3.60 -17.12
CA PRO A 22 -8.90 3.00 -16.52
C PRO A 22 -9.68 4.01 -15.69
N ASP A 23 -10.88 3.61 -15.26
CA ASP A 23 -11.58 4.35 -14.21
C ASP A 23 -10.68 4.47 -12.96
N PRO A 24 -10.58 5.67 -12.35
CA PRO A 24 -9.78 5.88 -11.15
C PRO A 24 -10.08 4.92 -10.01
N ILE A 25 -11.31 4.39 -9.90
CA ILE A 25 -11.63 3.40 -8.86
C ILE A 25 -10.82 2.12 -9.04
N TYR A 26 -10.68 1.61 -10.27
CA TYR A 26 -9.94 0.37 -10.52
C TYR A 26 -8.43 0.56 -10.40
N LEU A 27 -7.91 1.73 -10.80
CA LEU A 27 -6.49 2.02 -10.61
C LEU A 27 -6.17 2.23 -9.13
N GLY A 28 -7.04 2.93 -8.39
CA GLY A 28 -6.92 3.11 -6.95
C GLY A 28 -6.87 1.77 -6.21
N GLU A 29 -7.76 0.84 -6.56
CA GLU A 29 -7.78 -0.52 -6.00
C GLU A 29 -6.43 -1.24 -6.20
N LEU A 30 -5.91 -1.28 -7.43
CA LEU A 30 -4.63 -1.95 -7.70
C LEU A 30 -3.44 -1.25 -7.03
N MET A 31 -3.45 0.08 -6.96
CA MET A 31 -2.41 0.85 -6.28
C MET A 31 -2.40 0.59 -4.77
N LEU A 32 -3.57 0.48 -4.15
CA LEU A 32 -3.70 0.28 -2.70
C LEU A 32 -3.56 -1.20 -2.29
N TYR A 33 -3.92 -2.13 -3.17
CA TYR A 33 -3.78 -3.56 -2.92
C TYR A 33 -2.32 -4.01 -2.78
N LEU A 34 -1.38 -3.37 -3.50
CA LEU A 34 0.03 -3.69 -3.40
C LEU A 34 0.62 -3.47 -1.98
N PRO A 35 0.49 -2.29 -1.35
CA PRO A 35 0.92 -2.08 0.03
C PRO A 35 0.07 -2.88 1.03
N GLU A 36 -1.22 -3.12 0.78
CA GLU A 36 -2.04 -4.00 1.64
C GLU A 36 -1.45 -5.43 1.71
N LEU A 37 -1.13 -6.00 0.53
CA LEU A 37 -0.49 -7.30 0.42
C LEU A 37 0.89 -7.33 1.07
N ALA A 38 1.65 -6.24 0.92
CA ALA A 38 2.97 -6.12 1.54
C ALA A 38 2.88 -6.17 3.07
N SER A 39 2.02 -5.35 3.66
CA SER A 39 1.78 -5.33 5.11
C SER A 39 1.29 -6.69 5.60
N ARG A 40 0.34 -7.32 4.89
CA ARG A 40 -0.16 -8.65 5.27
C ARG A 40 0.95 -9.71 5.22
N TYR A 41 1.78 -9.69 4.18
CA TYR A 41 2.85 -10.68 4.02
C TYR A 41 3.85 -10.64 5.18
N THR A 42 4.35 -9.46 5.54
CA THR A 42 5.27 -9.34 6.67
C THR A 42 4.60 -9.68 8.01
N SER A 43 3.30 -9.39 8.16
CA SER A 43 2.55 -9.77 9.35
C SER A 43 2.40 -11.29 9.52
N GLU A 44 2.29 -12.03 8.41
CA GLU A 44 2.06 -13.48 8.42
C GLU A 44 3.36 -14.30 8.44
N PHE A 45 4.41 -13.81 7.77
CA PHE A 45 5.63 -14.58 7.53
C PHE A 45 6.87 -14.04 8.27
N GLY A 46 6.71 -12.99 9.07
CA GLY A 46 7.75 -12.42 9.90
C GLY A 46 8.51 -11.27 9.25
N ASP A 47 9.50 -10.77 9.99
CA ASP A 47 10.22 -9.55 9.63
C ASP A 47 10.92 -9.63 8.27
N MET A 48 10.86 -8.50 7.56
CA MET A 48 11.51 -8.27 6.30
C MET A 48 12.69 -7.29 6.46
N ALA A 49 13.56 -7.23 5.46
CA ALA A 49 14.61 -6.21 5.42
C ALA A 49 13.98 -4.80 5.36
N GLU A 50 14.61 -3.81 6.00
CA GLU A 50 14.11 -2.43 6.09
C GLU A 50 13.66 -1.84 4.74
N GLN A 51 14.38 -2.12 3.64
CA GLN A 51 14.03 -1.63 2.30
C GLN A 51 12.68 -2.15 1.78
N TYR A 52 12.21 -3.28 2.33
CA TYR A 52 10.87 -3.81 2.07
C TYR A 52 9.80 -2.88 2.65
N TYR A 53 9.96 -2.47 3.91
CA TYR A 53 9.05 -1.56 4.60
C TYR A 53 9.01 -0.19 3.93
N THR A 54 10.19 0.38 3.64
CA THR A 54 10.29 1.64 2.87
C THR A 54 9.58 1.53 1.52
N SER A 55 9.65 0.38 0.85
CA SER A 55 8.93 0.18 -0.41
C SER A 55 7.41 0.13 -0.22
N ALA A 56 6.93 -0.52 0.84
CA ALA A 56 5.50 -0.60 1.16
C ALA A 56 4.92 0.77 1.54
N GLU A 57 5.60 1.52 2.41
CA GLU A 57 5.26 2.89 2.80
C GLU A 57 5.11 3.82 1.59
N ASN A 58 6.12 3.84 0.71
CA ASN A 58 6.10 4.66 -0.50
C ASN A 58 4.93 4.30 -1.44
N ASN A 59 4.61 3.00 -1.57
CA ASN A 59 3.46 2.58 -2.38
C ASN A 59 2.14 3.00 -1.73
N PHE A 60 2.03 2.92 -0.41
CA PHE A 60 0.86 3.31 0.35
C PHE A 60 0.59 4.82 0.23
N GLU A 61 1.60 5.64 0.44
CA GLU A 61 1.50 7.09 0.26
C GLU A 61 1.11 7.44 -1.19
N ALA A 62 1.73 6.81 -2.18
CA ALA A 62 1.39 7.04 -3.59
C ALA A 62 -0.06 6.66 -3.91
N ALA A 63 -0.57 5.56 -3.35
CA ALA A 63 -1.96 5.12 -3.49
C ALA A 63 -2.92 6.12 -2.86
N LEU A 64 -2.71 6.53 -1.60
CA LEU A 64 -3.61 7.48 -0.93
C LEU A 64 -3.57 8.86 -1.57
N LYS A 65 -2.41 9.32 -2.04
CA LYS A 65 -2.30 10.55 -2.82
C LYS A 65 -3.13 10.51 -4.09
N PHE A 66 -3.08 9.39 -4.83
CA PHE A 66 -3.90 9.19 -6.02
C PHE A 66 -5.39 9.15 -5.68
N ILE A 67 -5.78 8.38 -4.67
CA ILE A 67 -7.17 8.22 -4.22
C ILE A 67 -7.76 9.56 -3.77
N SER A 68 -7.01 10.33 -2.98
CA SER A 68 -7.37 11.67 -2.51
C SER A 68 -7.59 12.63 -3.68
N LYS A 69 -6.67 12.66 -4.65
CA LYS A 69 -6.78 13.50 -5.84
C LYS A 69 -8.06 13.23 -6.65
N HIS A 70 -8.60 12.01 -6.60
CA HIS A 70 -9.83 11.63 -7.31
C HIS A 70 -11.09 11.67 -6.44
N GLY A 71 -11.00 12.13 -5.18
CA GLY A 71 -12.15 12.22 -4.28
C GLY A 71 -12.69 10.87 -3.80
N LEU A 72 -11.86 9.82 -3.81
CA LEU A 72 -12.28 8.45 -3.55
C LEU A 72 -11.97 7.96 -2.12
N LEU A 73 -11.47 8.82 -1.22
CA LEU A 73 -11.04 8.43 0.13
C LEU A 73 -12.13 7.66 0.90
N ALA A 74 -13.37 8.12 0.87
CA ALA A 74 -14.47 7.45 1.57
C ALA A 74 -14.67 5.99 1.10
N HIS A 75 -14.47 5.72 -0.19
CA HIS A 75 -14.58 4.37 -0.76
C HIS A 75 -13.46 3.44 -0.28
N PHE A 76 -12.25 3.96 -0.12
CA PHE A 76 -11.05 3.18 0.20
C PHE A 76 -10.67 3.16 1.68
N LYS A 77 -11.44 3.82 2.56
CA LYS A 77 -11.11 3.97 3.99
C LYS A 77 -10.83 2.64 4.67
N ASP A 78 -11.70 1.64 4.47
CA ASP A 78 -11.55 0.33 5.11
C ASP A 78 -10.31 -0.40 4.60
N GLN A 79 -10.03 -0.35 3.30
CA GLN A 79 -8.83 -0.96 2.72
C GLN A 79 -7.55 -0.28 3.21
N ALA A 80 -7.54 1.05 3.27
CA ALA A 80 -6.42 1.80 3.81
C ALA A 80 -6.18 1.46 5.30
N LYS A 81 -7.24 1.28 6.10
CA LYS A 81 -7.12 0.88 7.50
C LYS A 81 -6.60 -0.55 7.66
N ARG A 82 -6.89 -1.46 6.71
CA ARG A 82 -6.29 -2.81 6.68
C ARG A 82 -4.77 -2.75 6.51
N CYS A 83 -4.26 -1.86 5.64
CA CYS A 83 -2.81 -1.66 5.49
C CYS A 83 -2.13 -1.33 6.83
N VAL A 84 -2.71 -0.39 7.60
CA VAL A 84 -2.22 -0.02 8.94
C VAL A 84 -2.36 -1.18 9.91
N THR A 85 -3.50 -1.86 9.91
CA THR A 85 -3.77 -2.97 10.82
C THR A 85 -2.79 -4.13 10.64
N TYR A 86 -2.46 -4.47 9.39
CA TYR A 86 -1.45 -5.48 9.09
C TYR A 86 -0.01 -5.00 9.38
N ALA A 87 0.26 -3.70 9.39
CA ALA A 87 1.57 -3.17 9.75
C ALA A 87 1.86 -3.23 11.27
N LYS A 88 0.82 -3.21 12.11
CA LYS A 88 0.94 -3.17 13.59
C LYS A 88 1.95 -4.12 14.24
N PRO A 89 2.05 -5.41 13.85
CA PRO A 89 3.00 -6.32 14.50
C PRO A 89 4.45 -6.17 14.02
N CYS A 90 4.73 -5.28 13.06
CA CYS A 90 6.02 -5.18 12.39
C CYS A 90 6.93 -4.12 13.02
N GLY A 91 8.24 -4.35 13.00
CA GLY A 91 9.24 -3.44 13.55
C GLY A 91 9.68 -2.30 12.61
N TYR A 92 10.86 -1.72 12.91
CA TYR A 92 11.55 -0.71 12.08
C TYR A 92 10.79 0.60 11.83
N GLY A 93 9.84 0.96 12.69
CA GLY A 93 9.02 2.16 12.48
C GLY A 93 7.94 1.98 11.40
N PHE A 94 7.79 0.79 10.83
CA PHE A 94 6.85 0.54 9.73
C PHE A 94 5.40 0.76 10.18
N SER A 95 5.04 0.29 11.38
CA SER A 95 3.69 0.51 11.92
C SER A 95 3.39 2.00 12.08
N GLU A 96 4.31 2.74 12.68
CA GLU A 96 4.19 4.17 12.95
C GLU A 96 4.09 4.96 11.65
N MET A 97 4.93 4.66 10.66
CA MET A 97 4.91 5.34 9.37
C MET A 97 3.60 5.06 8.59
N MET A 98 3.12 3.82 8.61
CA MET A 98 1.84 3.47 7.97
C MET A 98 0.67 4.19 8.64
N GLU A 99 0.69 4.35 9.97
CA GLU A 99 -0.31 5.13 10.71
C GLU A 99 -0.22 6.62 10.38
N GLU A 100 0.98 7.21 10.38
CA GLU A 100 1.22 8.61 10.01
C GLU A 100 0.71 8.92 8.59
N ILE A 101 1.03 8.06 7.62
CA ILE A 101 0.54 8.19 6.25
C ILE A 101 -0.98 8.14 6.25
N TYR A 102 -1.61 7.18 6.91
CA TYR A 102 -3.07 7.04 6.93
C TYR A 102 -3.75 8.29 7.54
N ASP A 103 -3.26 8.78 8.67
CA ASP A 103 -3.83 9.92 9.40
C ASP A 103 -3.71 11.23 8.60
N SER A 104 -2.69 11.36 7.75
CA SER A 104 -2.54 12.51 6.84
C SER A 104 -3.67 12.65 5.81
N TYR A 105 -4.41 11.56 5.53
CA TYR A 105 -5.54 11.55 4.59
C TYR A 105 -6.90 11.36 5.27
N TYR A 106 -6.93 10.64 6.39
CA TYR A 106 -8.15 10.31 7.14
C TYR A 106 -8.09 10.95 8.52
N ILE A 107 -8.31 12.27 8.56
CA ILE A 107 -8.48 13.01 9.81
C ILE A 107 -9.69 12.40 10.54
N GLU A 108 -9.49 11.91 11.78
CA GLU A 108 -10.60 11.52 12.67
C GLU A 108 -11.39 12.74 13.14
#